data_AF-A0A3G2Z811-F1
#
_entry.id   AF-A0A3G2Z811-F1
#
_cell.length_a   1.000
_cell.length_b   1.000
_cell.length_c   1.000
_cell.angle_alpha   90.00
_cell.angle_beta   90.00
_cell.angle_gamma   90.00
#
_symmetry.space_group_name_H-M   'P 1'
#
loop_
_entity.id
_entity.type
_entity.pdbx_description
1 polymer ?
#
loop_
_entity_poly.entity_id
_entity_poly.type
_entity_poly.pdbx_seq_one_letter_code
_entity_poly.pdbx_strand_id
1 'polypeptide(L)'
;MLEHKGRASFVLTQRDSKVLYEINEVLKIGVVKPFYDNKGNIIYSRYIVSHNKGIYLLYQLLNGNLVLQARVNQLNNWYIALNNTIKFGFSLLYSKSLPIFVQSCKELTLNDAWLCCFTDA
;
A
#
# COMPACT_ATOMS: atom_id res chain seq x y z
N MET A 1 -1.70 -5.67 -1.07
CA MET A 1 -2.62 -4.83 -1.85
C MET A 1 -3.88 -5.62 -2.08
N LEU A 2 -5.03 -5.03 -1.79
CA LEU A 2 -6.34 -5.65 -1.92
C LEU A 2 -7.26 -4.70 -2.68
N GLU A 3 -8.18 -5.25 -3.47
CA GLU A 3 -9.25 -4.52 -4.12
C GLU A 3 -10.54 -5.31 -3.87
N HIS A 4 -11.62 -4.63 -3.47
CA HIS A 4 -12.92 -5.24 -3.33
C HIS A 4 -14.04 -4.25 -3.68
N LYS A 5 -14.88 -4.59 -4.66
CA LYS A 5 -16.05 -3.80 -5.12
C LYS A 5 -15.71 -2.37 -5.55
N GLY A 6 -14.61 -2.20 -6.26
CA GLY A 6 -14.06 -0.91 -6.70
C GLY A 6 -13.50 -0.09 -5.55
N ARG A 7 -12.95 -0.73 -4.51
CA ARG A 7 -12.29 -0.06 -3.38
C ARG A 7 -10.96 -0.71 -3.08
N ALA A 8 -9.89 0.07 -3.25
CA ALA A 8 -8.53 -0.34 -2.96
C ALA A 8 -8.23 -0.21 -1.46
N SER A 9 -7.47 -1.17 -0.93
CA SER A 9 -6.98 -1.16 0.45
C SER A 9 -5.61 -1.82 0.55
N PHE A 10 -4.77 -1.30 1.44
CA PHE A 10 -3.48 -1.87 1.79
C PHE A 10 -3.54 -2.44 3.19
N VAL A 11 -3.05 -3.66 3.35
CA VAL A 11 -2.91 -4.32 4.65
C VAL A 11 -1.53 -4.96 4.68
N LEU A 12 -0.76 -4.60 5.71
CA LEU A 12 0.49 -5.24 6.07
C LEU A 12 0.33 -5.83 7.46
N THR A 13 0.60 -7.12 7.62
CA THR A 13 0.51 -7.82 8.90
C THR A 13 1.92 -8.13 9.37
N GLN A 14 2.25 -7.80 10.61
CA GLN A 14 3.56 -8.08 11.21
C GLN A 14 3.40 -8.53 12.66
N ARG A 15 4.27 -9.44 13.10
CA ARG A 15 4.34 -9.88 14.50
C ARG A 15 4.93 -8.77 15.38
N ASP A 16 6.05 -8.20 14.94
CA ASP A 16 6.62 -6.99 15.55
C ASP A 16 5.86 -5.76 15.03
N SER A 17 5.22 -5.03 15.94
CA SER A 17 4.44 -3.84 15.59
C SER A 17 5.32 -2.60 15.39
N LYS A 18 6.58 -2.60 15.83
CA LYS A 18 7.46 -1.43 15.77
C LYS A 18 7.62 -0.91 14.34
N VAL A 19 7.91 -1.80 13.40
CA VAL A 19 8.03 -1.45 11.97
C VAL A 19 6.73 -0.87 11.40
N LEU A 20 5.57 -1.33 11.88
CA LEU A 20 4.28 -0.80 11.42
C LEU A 20 4.04 0.63 11.91
N TYR A 21 4.44 0.93 13.15
CA TYR A 21 4.39 2.30 13.68
C TYR A 21 5.40 3.20 12.97
N GLU A 22 6.61 2.73 12.68
CA GLU A 22 7.60 3.48 11.89
C GLU A 22 7.06 3.83 10.49
N ILE A 23 6.45 2.87 9.78
CA ILE A 23 5.80 3.11 8.49
C ILE A 23 4.69 4.17 8.63
N ASN A 24 3.84 4.06 9.66
CA ASN A 24 2.75 5.01 9.89
C ASN A 24 3.28 6.42 10.20
N GLU A 25 4.35 6.53 10.99
CA GLU A 25 5.01 7.79 11.33
C GLU A 25 5.69 8.44 10.12
N VAL A 26 6.30 7.66 9.23
CA VAL A 26 6.93 8.18 8.00
C VAL A 26 5.89 8.61 6.98
N LEU A 27 4.90 7.77 6.69
CA LEU A 27 3.93 8.02 5.62
C LEU A 27 2.76 8.91 6.06
N LYS A 28 2.53 9.05 7.38
CA LYS A 28 1.43 9.82 7.98
C LYS A 28 0.04 9.48 7.41
N ILE A 29 -0.14 8.23 7.00
CA ILE A 29 -1.40 7.66 6.50
C ILE A 29 -1.66 6.30 7.16
N GLY A 30 -2.92 5.87 7.16
CA GLY A 30 -3.32 4.56 7.66
C GLY A 30 -3.44 4.50 9.18
N VAL A 31 -3.69 3.30 9.68
CA VAL A 31 -3.80 3.00 11.11
C VAL A 31 -3.11 1.69 11.43
N VAL A 32 -2.48 1.60 12.60
CA VAL A 32 -1.97 0.34 13.15
C VAL A 32 -3.01 -0.22 14.11
N LYS A 33 -3.39 -1.49 13.95
CA LYS A 33 -4.35 -2.20 14.81
C LYS A 33 -3.72 -3.47 15.38
N PRO A 34 -3.59 -3.59 16.71
CA PRO A 34 -3.17 -4.83 17.36
C PRO A 34 -4.30 -5.87 17.37
N PHE A 35 -3.92 -7.14 17.28
CA PHE A 35 -4.81 -8.30 17.39
C PHE A 35 -4.35 -9.15 18.57
N TYR A 36 -5.32 -9.53 19.42
CA TYR A 36 -5.06 -10.15 20.71
C TYR A 36 -5.49 -11.62 20.74
N ASP A 37 -4.84 -12.42 21.58
CA ASP A 37 -5.32 -13.75 21.94
C ASP A 37 -6.43 -13.69 23.00
N ASN A 38 -6.98 -14.85 23.35
CA ASN A 38 -8.02 -14.98 24.38
C ASN A 38 -7.54 -14.57 25.79
N LYS A 39 -6.23 -14.37 25.98
CA LYS A 39 -5.60 -13.95 27.24
C LYS A 39 -5.24 -12.45 27.24
N GLY A 40 -5.54 -11.72 26.16
CA GLY A 40 -5.23 -10.30 26.02
C GLY A 40 -3.80 -9.98 25.58
N ASN A 41 -3.01 -10.97 25.16
CA ASN A 41 -1.67 -10.74 24.62
C ASN A 41 -1.72 -10.38 23.13
N ILE A 42 -0.90 -9.44 22.68
CA ILE A 42 -0.79 -9.10 21.25
C ILE A 42 -0.14 -10.26 20.51
N ILE A 43 -0.83 -10.83 19.52
CA ILE A 43 -0.31 -11.89 18.64
C ILE A 43 0.41 -11.27 17.45
N TYR A 44 -0.23 -10.29 16.80
CA TYR A 44 0.28 -9.55 15.67
C TYR A 44 -0.42 -8.20 15.56
N SER A 45 0.11 -7.32 14.73
CA SER A 45 -0.52 -6.06 14.39
C SER A 45 -0.71 -5.95 12.88
N ARG A 46 -1.67 -5.12 12.47
CA ARG A 46 -1.90 -4.78 11.06
C ARG A 46 -1.81 -3.29 10.83
N TYR A 47 -1.02 -2.90 9.86
CA TYR A 47 -1.07 -1.57 9.27
C TYR A 47 -2.07 -1.57 8.12
N ILE A 48 -3.07 -0.70 8.19
CA ILE A 48 -4.22 -0.67 7.28
C ILE A 48 -4.38 0.73 6.67
N VAL A 49 -4.39 0.81 5.35
CA VAL A 49 -4.75 2.01 4.59
C VAL A 49 -5.96 1.68 3.74
N SER A 50 -7.06 2.43 3.90
CA SER A 50 -8.31 2.21 3.15
C SER A 50 -8.96 3.50 2.66
N HIS A 51 -8.48 4.66 3.11
CA HIS A 51 -8.99 5.95 2.67
C HIS A 51 -8.31 6.38 1.37
N ASN A 52 -9.06 7.06 0.51
CA ASN A 52 -8.66 7.42 -0.84
C ASN A 52 -7.31 8.15 -0.93
N LYS A 53 -7.06 9.13 -0.05
CA LYS A 53 -5.79 9.91 -0.04
C LYS A 53 -4.56 9.03 0.19
N GLY A 54 -4.62 8.14 1.16
CA GLY A 54 -3.51 7.23 1.47
C GLY A 54 -3.30 6.19 0.37
N ILE A 55 -4.38 5.66 -0.20
CA ILE A 55 -4.27 4.75 -1.35
C ILE A 55 -3.65 5.45 -2.56
N TYR A 56 -4.03 6.69 -2.83
CA TYR A 56 -3.41 7.46 -3.91
C TYR A 56 -1.93 7.71 -3.68
N LEU A 57 -1.52 8.05 -2.46
CA LEU A 57 -0.10 8.17 -2.11
C LEU A 57 0.65 6.84 -2.34
N LEU A 58 0.10 5.73 -1.84
CA LEU A 58 0.69 4.41 -2.06
C LEU A 58 0.73 4.03 -3.54
N TYR A 59 -0.30 4.37 -4.32
CA TYR A 59 -0.30 4.16 -5.76
C TYR A 59 0.88 4.87 -6.42
N GLN A 60 1.10 6.15 -6.10
CA GLN A 60 2.23 6.92 -6.63
C GLN A 60 3.59 6.32 -6.24
N LEU A 61 3.74 5.87 -4.99
CA LEU A 61 4.98 5.25 -4.52
C LEU A 61 5.27 3.91 -5.21
N LEU A 62 4.24 3.12 -5.49
CA LEU A 62 4.38 1.76 -6.03
C LEU A 62 4.41 1.72 -7.56
N ASN A 63 3.75 2.64 -8.25
CA ASN A 63 3.65 2.65 -9.71
C ASN A 63 5.04 2.83 -10.35
N GLY A 64 5.50 1.82 -11.09
CA GLY A 64 6.84 1.77 -11.68
C GLY A 64 7.95 1.29 -10.74
N ASN A 65 7.67 1.02 -9.46
CA ASN A 65 8.65 0.59 -8.45
C ASN A 65 8.47 -0.87 -8.00
N LEU A 66 7.49 -1.59 -8.56
CA LEU A 66 7.21 -2.99 -8.21
C LEU A 66 8.06 -3.94 -9.04
N VAL A 67 8.67 -4.92 -8.36
CA VAL A 67 9.54 -5.93 -8.98
C VAL A 67 8.77 -7.17 -9.43
N LEU A 68 7.71 -7.53 -8.70
CA LEU A 68 6.95 -8.75 -8.95
C LEU A 68 5.73 -8.46 -9.84
N GLN A 69 5.61 -9.16 -10.97
CA GLN A 69 4.50 -8.99 -11.92
C GLN A 69 3.12 -9.17 -11.27
N ALA A 70 2.99 -10.13 -10.34
CA ALA A 70 1.74 -10.33 -9.60
C ALA A 70 1.34 -9.09 -8.78
N ARG A 71 2.31 -8.33 -8.26
CA ARG A 71 2.07 -7.08 -7.54
C ARG A 71 1.72 -5.95 -8.50
N VAL A 72 2.38 -5.87 -9.66
CA VAL A 72 2.01 -4.93 -10.74
C VAL A 72 0.55 -5.14 -11.15
N ASN A 73 0.12 -6.40 -11.32
CA ASN A 73 -1.27 -6.73 -11.65
C ASN A 73 -2.25 -6.31 -10.53
N GLN A 74 -1.89 -6.50 -9.25
CA GLN A 74 -2.69 -6.01 -8.12
C GLN A 74 -2.79 -4.48 -8.11
N LEU A 75 -1.73 -3.78 -8.47
CA LEU A 75 -1.73 -2.31 -8.57
C LEU A 75 -2.58 -1.81 -9.75
N ASN A 76 -2.66 -2.56 -10.84
CA ASN A 76 -3.60 -2.25 -11.93
C ASN A 76 -5.06 -2.26 -11.46
N ASN A 77 -5.44 -3.20 -10.59
CA ASN A 77 -6.78 -3.21 -10.00
C ASN A 77 -7.03 -1.95 -9.16
N TRP A 78 -6.01 -1.43 -8.48
CA TRP A 78 -6.11 -0.13 -7.80
C TRP A 78 -6.26 1.03 -8.78
N TYR A 79 -5.51 1.05 -9.88
CA TYR A 79 -5.65 2.07 -10.93
C TYR A 79 -7.09 2.12 -11.45
N ILE A 80 -7.67 0.96 -11.79
CA ILE A 80 -9.06 0.85 -12.25
C ILE A 80 -10.04 1.35 -11.17
N ALA A 81 -9.84 0.96 -9.90
CA ALA A 81 -10.69 1.39 -8.79
C ALA A 81 -10.61 2.90 -8.51
N LEU A 82 -9.41 3.48 -8.56
CA LEU A 82 -9.17 4.91 -8.36
C LEU A 82 -9.69 5.76 -9.52
N ASN A 83 -9.63 5.23 -10.75
CA ASN A 83 -10.13 5.93 -11.94
C ASN A 83 -11.67 5.91 -12.03
N ASN A 84 -12.35 5.18 -11.14
CA ASN A 84 -13.80 5.22 -11.02
C ASN A 84 -14.23 6.49 -10.26
N THR A 85 -14.47 7.56 -11.03
CA THR A 85 -14.71 8.93 -10.59
C THR A 85 -15.92 9.12 -9.67
N ILE A 86 -16.88 8.18 -9.67
CA ILE A 86 -18.03 8.21 -8.75
C ILE A 86 -17.58 8.07 -7.29
N LYS A 87 -16.44 7.40 -7.04
CA LYS A 87 -15.94 7.08 -5.70
C LYS A 87 -14.72 7.90 -5.27
N PHE A 88 -14.11 8.64 -6.19
CA PHE A 88 -12.82 9.29 -5.98
C PHE A 88 -12.81 10.72 -6.54
N GLY A 89 -12.85 11.71 -5.63
CA GLY A 89 -12.69 13.12 -5.99
C GLY A 89 -11.22 13.54 -5.94
N PHE A 90 -10.65 13.86 -7.10
CA PHE A 90 -9.28 14.37 -7.22
C PHE A 90 -9.08 15.78 -6.62
N SER A 91 -10.16 16.52 -6.41
CA SER A 91 -10.13 17.88 -5.83
C SER A 91 -9.41 17.96 -4.48
N LEU A 92 -9.37 16.86 -3.72
CA LEU A 92 -8.70 16.78 -2.43
C LEU A 92 -7.18 16.48 -2.53
N LEU A 93 -6.64 16.29 -3.73
CA LEU A 93 -5.29 15.72 -3.94
C LEU A 93 -4.34 16.60 -4.74
N TYR A 94 -4.69 17.88 -4.97
CA TYR A 94 -3.91 18.82 -5.80
C TYR A 94 -3.52 18.28 -7.19
N SER A 95 -4.20 17.22 -7.66
CA SER A 95 -3.99 16.59 -8.95
C SER A 95 -5.28 16.66 -9.76
N LYS A 96 -5.14 16.68 -11.09
CA LYS A 96 -6.28 16.63 -12.03
C LYS A 96 -6.60 15.21 -12.49
N SER A 97 -5.67 14.27 -12.32
CA SER A 97 -5.79 12.88 -12.78
C SER A 97 -4.87 11.92 -12.03
N LEU A 98 -5.05 10.62 -12.24
CA LEU A 98 -4.05 9.62 -11.86
C LEU A 98 -2.85 9.71 -12.81
N PRO A 99 -1.62 9.48 -12.30
CA PRO A 99 -0.49 9.12 -13.15
C PRO A 99 -0.83 7.93 -14.05
N ILE A 100 -0.20 7.87 -15.23
CA ILE A 100 -0.33 6.74 -16.15
C ILE A 100 0.19 5.48 -15.46
N PHE A 101 -0.57 4.38 -15.54
CA PHE A 101 -0.17 3.10 -14.99
C PHE A 101 1.03 2.53 -15.74
N VAL A 102 2.07 2.12 -15.01
CA VAL A 102 3.30 1.53 -15.56
C VAL A 102 3.17 0.00 -15.50
N GLN A 103 2.94 -0.61 -16.66
CA GLN A 103 2.81 -2.06 -16.81
C GLN A 103 4.16 -2.74 -17.06
N SER A 104 5.15 -2.43 -16.24
CA SER A 104 6.46 -3.09 -16.27
C SER A 104 6.94 -3.36 -14.86
N CYS A 105 7.75 -4.41 -14.71
CA CYS A 105 8.45 -4.66 -13.47
C CYS A 105 9.73 -3.80 -13.43
N LYS A 106 10.06 -3.29 -12.24
CA LYS A 106 11.35 -2.65 -12.00
C LYS A 106 12.44 -3.73 -12.00
N GLU A 107 13.51 -3.50 -12.77
CA GLU A 107 14.70 -4.35 -12.72
C GLU A 107 15.43 -4.17 -11.40
N LEU A 108 15.91 -5.27 -10.83
CA LEU A 108 16.63 -5.28 -9.56
C LEU A 108 18.14 -5.10 -9.77
N THR A 109 18.74 -4.36 -8.86
CA THR A 109 20.19 -4.20 -8.70
C THR A 109 20.58 -4.45 -7.24
N LEU A 110 21.85 -4.77 -7.00
CA LEU A 110 22.36 -5.01 -5.64
C LEU A 110 22.32 -3.76 -4.73
N ASN A 111 22.15 -2.57 -5.31
CA ASN A 111 22.03 -1.31 -4.59
C ASN A 111 20.57 -0.92 -4.30
N ASP A 112 19.59 -1.75 -4.68
CA ASP A 112 18.18 -1.44 -4.45
C ASP A 112 17.76 -1.72 -3.02
N ALA A 113 17.22 -0.69 -2.35
CA ALA A 113 16.62 -0.81 -1.02
C ALA A 113 15.49 -1.87 -0.96
N TRP A 114 14.88 -2.17 -2.12
CA TRP A 114 13.88 -3.24 -2.21
C TRP A 114 14.46 -4.61 -1.81
N LEU A 115 15.71 -4.90 -2.18
CA LEU A 115 16.35 -6.18 -1.86
C LEU A 115 16.62 -6.32 -0.36
N CYS A 116 17.04 -5.24 0.32
CA CYS A 116 17.21 -5.22 1.77
C CYS A 116 15.88 -5.50 2.48
N CYS A 117 14.79 -4.87 2.05
CA CYS A 117 13.46 -5.10 2.65
C CYS A 117 12.90 -6.49 2.31
N PHE A 118 13.28 -7.09 1.18
CA PHE A 118 12.86 -8.44 0.81
C PHE A 118 13.49 -9.50 1.72
N THR A 119 14.73 -9.31 2.14
CA THR A 119 15.39 -10.23 3.08
C THR A 119 14.85 -10.14 4.51
N ASP A 120 14.30 -8.99 4.89
CA ASP A 120 13.70 -8.77 6.22
C ASP A 120 12.27 -9.32 6.35
N ALA A 121 11.58 -9.59 5.23
CA ALA A 121 10.16 -9.97 5.16
C ALA A 121 9.91 -11.48 5.24
#